data_AF-A0AAJ7U725-F1
#
_entry.id   AF-A0AAJ7U725-F1
#
_cell.length_a   1.000
_cell.length_b   1.000
_cell.length_c   1.000
_cell.angle_alpha   90.00
_cell.angle_beta   90.00
_cell.angle_gamma   90.00
#
_symmetry.space_group_name_H-M   'P 1'
#
loop_
_entity.id
_entity.type
_entity.pdbx_description
1 polymer ?
#
loop_
_entity_poly.entity_id
_entity_poly.type
_entity_poly.pdbx_seq_one_letter_code
_entity_poly.pdbx_strand_id
1 'polypeptide(L)'
;MLKLYTMPNKGKHDSVDFKQTYNFFVLGVGVVFFTDARLGCSFDDEGLPLCGWTQLGDDAGDWIRNSGATPNPSTGPPGDHTTGSSFYLYLDSASVGAGGGVRLLSPSINTNQNVCLSFWYHMYGDELMTLNVHVLEDGVERRVWRAEGQQSSAWLQGTVTIQAKPDTQAILEGIQGATKLSDIGLDDISVADGNCFGKIK
;
A
#
# COMPACT_ATOMS: atom_id res chain seq x y z
N MET A 1 22.54 -25.90 -11.33
CA MET A 1 22.33 -25.43 -12.71
C MET A 1 20.89 -24.94 -12.78
N LEU A 2 20.69 -23.61 -12.82
CA LEU A 2 19.38 -22.96 -12.82
C LEU A 2 18.67 -23.25 -14.16
N LYS A 3 17.43 -23.73 -14.15
CA LYS A 3 16.60 -23.81 -15.35
C LYS A 3 15.36 -22.94 -15.17
N LEU A 4 15.36 -21.81 -15.85
CA LEU A 4 14.19 -20.96 -16.04
C LEU A 4 13.26 -21.67 -17.04
N TYR A 5 11.99 -21.84 -16.66
CA TYR A 5 10.96 -22.36 -17.57
C TYR A 5 9.93 -21.26 -17.83
N THR A 6 9.87 -20.80 -19.08
CA THR A 6 8.80 -19.96 -19.62
C THR A 6 7.76 -20.86 -20.28
N MET A 7 6.51 -20.83 -19.82
CA MET A 7 5.40 -21.51 -20.49
C MET A 7 4.80 -20.59 -21.56
N PRO A 8 4.48 -21.09 -22.76
CA PRO A 8 3.83 -20.28 -23.79
C PRO A 8 2.34 -20.09 -23.46
N ASN A 9 1.89 -18.84 -23.54
CA ASN A 9 0.51 -18.43 -23.30
C ASN A 9 -0.42 -19.01 -24.38
N LYS A 10 -1.51 -19.68 -23.99
CA LYS A 10 -2.60 -20.06 -24.90
C LYS A 10 -3.86 -19.31 -24.50
N GLY A 11 -4.09 -18.18 -25.16
CA GLY A 11 -5.35 -17.45 -25.10
C GLY A 11 -5.29 -16.20 -25.96
N LYS A 12 -5.94 -16.24 -27.14
CA LYS A 12 -6.28 -15.05 -27.92
C LYS A 12 -7.56 -14.47 -27.33
N HIS A 13 -7.52 -13.20 -26.94
CA HIS A 13 -8.50 -12.16 -27.29
C HIS A 13 -7.95 -10.82 -26.77
N ASP A 14 -8.25 -9.76 -27.49
CA ASP A 14 -7.44 -8.56 -27.63
C ASP A 14 -7.30 -7.66 -26.38
N SER A 15 -6.18 -6.92 -26.37
CA SER A 15 -5.80 -5.74 -25.56
C SER A 15 -5.01 -5.95 -24.25
N VAL A 16 -3.77 -5.45 -24.29
CA VAL A 16 -2.76 -5.21 -23.23
C VAL A 16 -2.12 -6.45 -22.59
N ASP A 17 -0.98 -6.86 -23.16
CA ASP A 17 -0.09 -7.92 -22.65
C ASP A 17 0.72 -7.42 -21.44
N PHE A 18 0.23 -7.64 -20.22
CA PHE A 18 1.05 -7.49 -19.01
C PHE A 18 1.70 -8.83 -18.69
N LYS A 19 2.95 -9.02 -19.13
CA LYS A 19 3.74 -10.22 -18.81
C LYS A 19 4.13 -10.20 -17.32
N GLN A 20 3.32 -10.81 -16.46
CA GLN A 20 3.69 -11.02 -15.07
C GLN A 20 4.57 -12.27 -14.96
N THR A 21 5.77 -12.12 -14.38
CA THR A 21 6.73 -13.22 -14.20
C THR A 21 6.56 -13.78 -12.79
N TYR A 22 6.08 -15.01 -12.66
CA TYR A 22 6.10 -15.74 -11.40
C TYR A 22 7.44 -16.48 -11.25
N ASN A 23 8.17 -16.24 -10.17
CA ASN A 23 9.36 -17.03 -9.83
C ASN A 23 8.96 -18.23 -8.97
N PHE A 24 9.04 -19.45 -9.53
CA PHE A 24 8.79 -20.70 -8.81
C PHE A 24 10.11 -21.34 -8.36
N PHE A 25 10.21 -21.70 -7.08
CA PHE A 25 11.27 -22.58 -6.58
C PHE A 25 10.65 -23.88 -6.08
N VAL A 26 10.95 -24.99 -6.77
CA VAL A 26 10.67 -26.34 -6.24
C VAL A 26 11.86 -26.74 -5.37
N LEU A 27 11.82 -26.40 -4.09
CA LEU A 27 12.61 -27.10 -3.08
C LEU A 27 11.77 -28.29 -2.62
N GLY A 28 12.36 -29.48 -2.62
CA GLY A 28 11.65 -30.74 -2.41
C GLY A 28 10.65 -30.67 -1.25
N VAL A 29 9.39 -31.04 -1.55
CA VAL A 29 8.23 -31.08 -0.66
C VAL A 29 7.58 -29.73 -0.33
N GLY A 30 7.28 -28.93 -1.35
CA GLY A 30 6.34 -27.81 -1.22
C GLY A 30 6.43 -26.83 -2.39
N VAL A 31 5.28 -26.36 -2.88
CA VAL A 31 5.24 -25.13 -3.69
C VAL A 31 5.32 -23.99 -2.69
N VAL A 32 6.46 -23.30 -2.64
CA VAL A 32 6.56 -22.04 -1.89
C VAL A 32 5.96 -20.96 -2.77
N PHE A 33 4.81 -20.44 -2.38
CA PHE A 33 4.22 -19.26 -3.01
C PHE A 33 5.04 -18.05 -2.58
N PHE A 34 5.71 -17.41 -3.54
CA PHE A 34 6.27 -16.09 -3.31
C PHE A 34 5.16 -15.09 -3.60
N THR A 35 4.81 -14.28 -2.60
CA THR A 35 4.06 -13.04 -2.81
C THR A 35 4.79 -12.24 -3.89
N ASP A 36 4.08 -11.66 -4.85
CA ASP A 36 4.71 -10.84 -5.89
C ASP A 36 5.58 -9.77 -5.20
N ALA A 37 6.89 -9.75 -5.50
CA ALA A 37 7.84 -8.84 -4.90
C ALA A 37 7.46 -7.36 -5.09
N ARG A 38 6.51 -7.07 -5.98
CA ARG A 38 5.96 -5.75 -6.24
C ARG A 38 4.83 -5.32 -5.30
N LEU A 39 4.22 -6.24 -4.54
CA LEU A 39 3.16 -5.94 -3.58
C LEU A 39 3.71 -5.27 -2.31
N GLY A 40 4.89 -5.71 -1.86
CA GLY A 40 5.61 -5.06 -0.77
C GLY A 40 6.28 -3.77 -1.24
N CYS A 41 6.27 -2.73 -0.43
CA CYS A 41 6.91 -1.46 -0.76
C CYS A 41 7.37 -0.67 0.47
N SER A 42 8.69 -0.46 0.58
CA SER A 42 9.31 0.51 1.51
C SER A 42 9.61 1.86 0.82
N PHE A 43 9.28 2.00 -0.46
CA PHE A 43 9.54 3.20 -1.26
C PHE A 43 11.02 3.59 -1.43
N ASP A 44 11.98 2.75 -1.04
CA ASP A 44 13.41 3.09 -1.04
C ASP A 44 14.12 2.88 -2.38
N ASP A 45 13.54 2.08 -3.28
CA ASP A 45 14.13 1.79 -4.60
C ASP A 45 13.98 3.00 -5.52
N GLU A 46 15.08 3.70 -5.82
CA GLU A 46 15.07 4.84 -6.73
C GLU A 46 14.67 4.47 -8.17
N GLY A 47 14.94 3.24 -8.61
CA GLY A 47 14.55 2.75 -9.93
C GLY A 47 13.07 2.37 -10.01
N LEU A 48 12.44 2.11 -8.86
CA LEU A 48 11.03 1.74 -8.76
C LEU A 48 10.40 2.35 -7.50
N PRO A 49 10.22 3.69 -7.46
CA PRO A 49 9.92 4.44 -6.23
C PRO A 49 8.56 4.14 -5.62
N LEU A 50 7.63 3.56 -6.40
CA LEU A 50 6.31 3.10 -5.95
C LEU A 50 6.18 1.57 -5.99
N CYS A 51 7.28 0.84 -6.21
CA CYS A 51 7.24 -0.60 -6.43
C CYS A 51 6.27 -0.95 -7.57
N GLY A 52 5.26 -1.79 -7.32
CA GLY A 52 4.16 -2.01 -8.28
C GLY A 52 2.93 -1.13 -8.08
N TRP A 53 2.92 -0.25 -7.08
CA TRP A 53 1.76 0.57 -6.74
C TRP A 53 1.57 1.72 -7.72
N THR A 54 0.32 2.10 -7.93
CA THR A 54 -0.09 3.11 -8.91
C THR A 54 -0.91 4.19 -8.23
N GLN A 55 -0.57 5.44 -8.49
CA GLN A 55 -1.39 6.59 -8.10
C GLN A 55 -2.67 6.62 -8.94
N LEU A 56 -3.84 6.77 -8.31
CA LEU A 56 -5.07 7.04 -9.04
C LEU A 56 -5.14 8.53 -9.40
N GLY A 57 -5.81 8.85 -10.51
CA GLY A 57 -5.85 10.23 -11.04
C GLY A 57 -7.24 10.88 -11.01
N ASP A 58 -8.26 10.16 -10.54
CA ASP A 58 -9.65 10.62 -10.39
C ASP A 58 -9.95 11.05 -8.95
N ASP A 59 -8.94 11.59 -8.25
CA ASP A 59 -9.00 12.07 -6.88
C ASP A 59 -8.47 13.51 -6.74
N ALA A 60 -8.21 13.98 -5.52
CA ALA A 60 -7.84 15.37 -5.26
C ALA A 60 -6.33 15.64 -5.41
N GLY A 61 -5.52 14.62 -5.71
CA GLY A 61 -4.07 14.75 -5.85
C GLY A 61 -3.33 13.45 -5.56
N ASP A 62 -2.02 13.54 -5.44
CA ASP A 62 -1.14 12.39 -5.30
C ASP A 62 -0.53 12.27 -3.89
N TRP A 63 -0.38 11.05 -3.40
CA TRP A 63 0.66 10.74 -2.41
C TRP A 63 2.03 11.22 -2.90
N ILE A 64 2.78 11.90 -2.03
CA ILE A 64 4.09 12.47 -2.33
C ILE A 64 5.17 11.60 -1.69
N ARG A 65 6.16 11.18 -2.48
CA ARG A 65 7.35 10.49 -1.95
C ARG A 65 8.32 11.51 -1.33
N ASN A 66 8.73 11.27 -0.09
CA ASN A 66 9.60 12.19 0.66
C ASN A 66 10.68 11.44 1.45
N SER A 67 11.72 12.18 1.82
CA SER A 67 12.74 11.77 2.80
C SER A 67 12.97 12.88 3.81
N GLY A 68 13.08 12.53 5.10
CA GLY A 68 13.12 13.48 6.21
C GLY A 68 11.75 14.07 6.54
N ALA A 69 11.73 15.21 7.22
CA ALA A 69 10.49 15.82 7.71
C ALA A 69 9.62 16.38 6.57
N THR A 70 8.29 16.37 6.76
CA THR A 70 7.38 17.11 5.86
C THR A 70 7.56 18.62 6.05
N PRO A 71 7.11 19.45 5.08
CA PRO A 71 7.17 20.91 5.21
C PRO A 71 6.41 21.46 6.42
N ASN A 72 5.39 20.75 6.93
CA ASN A 72 4.70 21.09 8.16
C ASN A 72 5.22 20.22 9.33
N PRO A 73 6.21 20.70 10.10
CA PRO A 73 6.83 19.91 11.16
C PRO A 73 5.89 19.64 12.34
N SER A 74 4.69 20.21 12.37
CA SER A 74 3.73 20.02 13.45
C SER A 74 2.90 18.74 13.30
N THR A 75 2.87 18.14 12.11
CA THR A 75 1.92 17.05 11.78
C THR A 75 2.48 15.90 10.97
N GLY A 76 3.44 16.16 10.09
CA GLY A 76 4.07 15.08 9.33
C GLY A 76 5.13 14.32 10.15
N PRO A 77 5.49 13.11 9.73
CA PRO A 77 6.55 12.36 10.38
C PRO A 77 7.91 13.07 10.20
N PRO A 78 8.87 12.89 11.13
CA PRO A 78 10.21 13.46 11.01
C PRO A 78 11.10 12.76 9.96
N GLY A 79 10.66 11.59 9.45
CA GLY A 79 11.35 10.73 8.50
C GLY A 79 10.61 9.41 8.31
N ASP A 80 11.16 8.51 7.48
CA ASP A 80 10.61 7.17 7.24
C ASP A 80 10.53 6.34 8.53
N HIS A 81 9.74 5.26 8.49
CA HIS A 81 9.54 4.37 9.63
C HIS A 81 10.79 3.53 9.93
N THR A 82 11.51 3.05 8.91
CA THR A 82 12.59 2.06 9.07
C THR A 82 13.88 2.68 9.64
N THR A 83 14.35 3.78 9.06
CA THR A 83 15.64 4.42 9.44
C THR A 83 15.51 5.84 9.98
N GLY A 84 14.41 6.53 9.68
CA GLY A 84 14.24 7.97 9.87
C GLY A 84 14.93 8.86 8.82
N SER A 85 15.59 8.28 7.82
CA SER A 85 16.36 8.96 6.77
C SER A 85 16.18 8.41 5.34
N SER A 86 15.37 7.38 5.18
CA SER A 86 15.00 6.75 3.91
C SER A 86 13.75 7.40 3.32
N PHE A 87 12.98 6.70 2.49
CA PHE A 87 11.82 7.24 1.80
C PHE A 87 10.50 6.69 2.33
N TYR A 88 9.45 7.50 2.23
CA TYR A 88 8.08 7.13 2.57
C TYR A 88 7.12 7.94 1.69
N LEU A 89 5.82 7.61 1.73
CA LEU A 89 4.78 8.42 1.09
C LEU A 89 4.05 9.29 2.13
N TYR A 90 3.63 10.48 1.72
CA TYR A 90 2.74 11.28 2.56
C TYR A 90 1.71 12.07 1.76
N LEU A 91 0.58 12.35 2.40
CA LEU A 91 -0.41 13.31 1.95
C LEU A 91 0.02 14.70 2.42
N ASP A 92 0.26 15.63 1.48
CA ASP A 92 0.52 17.04 1.80
C ASP A 92 -0.80 17.81 1.94
N SER A 93 -1.17 18.11 3.19
CA SER A 93 -2.42 18.81 3.50
C SER A 93 -2.44 20.27 3.02
N ALA A 94 -1.34 20.81 2.49
CA ALA A 94 -1.33 22.10 1.82
C ALA A 94 -1.81 22.04 0.36
N SER A 95 -1.77 20.87 -0.29
CA SER A 95 -2.02 20.70 -1.73
C SER A 95 -3.39 20.09 -2.08
N VAL A 96 -3.94 19.26 -1.20
CA VAL A 96 -5.15 18.46 -1.47
C VAL A 96 -6.45 19.24 -1.23
N GLY A 97 -6.51 20.03 -0.15
CA GLY A 97 -7.71 20.75 0.28
C GLY A 97 -8.61 19.95 1.22
N ALA A 98 -9.38 20.64 2.07
CA ALA A 98 -10.21 20.02 3.10
C ALA A 98 -11.20 18.98 2.54
N GLY A 99 -11.18 17.76 3.07
CA GLY A 99 -11.99 16.65 2.61
C GLY A 99 -11.55 16.02 1.28
N GLY A 100 -10.50 16.53 0.63
CA GLY A 100 -9.91 15.92 -0.54
C GLY A 100 -9.14 14.64 -0.15
N GLY A 101 -9.19 13.64 -1.04
CA GLY A 101 -8.50 12.35 -0.86
C GLY A 101 -7.46 12.09 -1.94
N VAL A 102 -6.43 11.32 -1.59
CA VAL A 102 -5.39 10.82 -2.49
C VAL A 102 -5.29 9.30 -2.36
N ARG A 103 -5.14 8.58 -3.47
CA ARG A 103 -5.36 7.12 -3.50
C ARG A 103 -4.22 6.38 -4.19
N LEU A 104 -3.73 5.34 -3.53
CA LEU A 104 -2.67 4.44 -4.01
C LEU A 104 -3.24 3.03 -4.23
N LEU A 105 -3.24 2.57 -5.47
CA LEU A 105 -3.75 1.26 -5.90
C LEU A 105 -2.63 0.22 -5.96
N SER A 106 -2.86 -0.95 -5.37
CA SER A 106 -1.90 -2.06 -5.39
C SER A 106 -1.86 -2.78 -6.75
N PRO A 107 -0.78 -3.53 -7.05
CA PRO A 107 -0.86 -4.64 -7.99
C PRO A 107 -1.97 -5.62 -7.65
N SER A 108 -2.38 -6.44 -8.62
CA SER A 108 -3.33 -7.55 -8.39
C SER A 108 -2.76 -8.57 -7.40
N ILE A 109 -3.53 -8.86 -6.37
CA ILE A 109 -3.32 -9.94 -5.41
C ILE A 109 -3.96 -11.20 -6.00
N ASN A 110 -3.16 -12.05 -6.63
CA ASN A 110 -3.63 -13.22 -7.37
C ASN A 110 -3.60 -14.51 -6.53
N THR A 111 -4.56 -14.63 -5.61
CA THR A 111 -4.73 -15.84 -4.78
C THR A 111 -6.20 -16.13 -4.49
N ASN A 112 -6.51 -17.30 -3.91
CA ASN A 112 -7.85 -17.71 -3.47
C ASN A 112 -7.89 -17.97 -1.95
N GLN A 113 -7.05 -17.26 -1.20
CA GLN A 113 -6.89 -17.43 0.25
C GLN A 113 -6.87 -16.08 0.96
N ASN A 114 -6.90 -16.11 2.29
CA ASN A 114 -6.71 -14.90 3.08
C ASN A 114 -5.28 -14.39 2.92
N VAL A 115 -5.13 -13.08 2.82
CA VAL A 115 -3.85 -12.39 2.92
C VAL A 115 -3.90 -11.38 4.06
N CYS A 116 -2.77 -11.17 4.70
CA CYS A 116 -2.56 -10.08 5.63
C CYS A 116 -1.89 -8.93 4.89
N LEU A 117 -2.61 -7.83 4.72
CA LEU A 117 -2.03 -6.54 4.34
C LEU A 117 -1.60 -5.82 5.63
N SER A 118 -0.32 -5.49 5.73
CA SER A 118 0.23 -4.65 6.78
C SER A 118 0.94 -3.43 6.19
N PHE A 119 0.98 -2.36 6.95
CA PHE A 119 1.59 -1.09 6.57
C PHE A 119 1.89 -0.28 7.81
N TRP A 120 2.83 0.64 7.72
CA TRP A 120 3.09 1.64 8.75
C TRP A 120 2.47 2.96 8.34
N TYR A 121 1.90 3.66 9.32
CA TYR A 121 1.26 4.96 9.10
C TYR A 121 1.56 5.95 10.22
N HIS A 122 1.57 7.23 9.87
CA HIS A 122 1.71 8.35 10.81
C HIS A 122 0.52 9.30 10.65
N MET A 123 -0.18 9.60 11.74
CA MET A 123 -1.37 10.44 11.75
C MET A 123 -1.40 11.27 13.04
N TYR A 124 -0.97 12.53 12.96
CA TYR A 124 -0.93 13.49 14.08
C TYR A 124 -1.45 14.88 13.68
N GLY A 125 -2.32 15.49 14.49
CA GLY A 125 -2.91 16.81 14.24
C GLY A 125 -4.44 16.82 14.19
N ASP A 126 -5.00 16.88 12.99
CA ASP A 126 -6.44 17.10 12.75
C ASP A 126 -7.30 15.91 13.18
N GLU A 127 -8.43 16.19 13.84
CA GLU A 127 -9.32 15.14 14.35
C GLU A 127 -10.28 14.55 13.30
N LEU A 128 -10.27 15.08 12.07
CA LEU A 128 -11.12 14.64 10.97
C LEU A 128 -10.33 14.07 9.77
N MET A 129 -8.99 14.07 9.83
CA MET A 129 -8.20 13.37 8.81
C MET A 129 -8.50 11.86 8.88
N THR A 130 -8.44 11.18 7.74
CA THR A 130 -8.79 9.75 7.66
C THR A 130 -7.78 9.00 6.81
N LEU A 131 -7.42 7.79 7.23
CA LEU A 131 -6.75 6.80 6.40
C LEU A 131 -7.66 5.59 6.24
N ASN A 132 -7.97 5.23 5.00
CA ASN A 132 -8.80 4.08 4.66
C ASN A 132 -7.97 3.03 3.91
N VAL A 133 -8.36 1.77 4.08
CA VAL A 133 -8.02 0.72 3.12
C VAL A 133 -9.30 0.21 2.50
N HIS A 134 -9.35 0.20 1.18
CA HIS A 134 -10.42 -0.42 0.41
C HIS A 134 -9.90 -1.65 -0.32
N VAL A 135 -10.82 -2.51 -0.69
CA VAL A 135 -10.59 -3.64 -1.59
C VAL A 135 -11.45 -3.45 -2.83
N LEU A 136 -10.83 -3.57 -4.00
CA LEU A 136 -11.47 -3.57 -5.30
C LEU A 136 -11.48 -5.02 -5.84
N GLU A 137 -12.67 -5.57 -6.01
CA GLU A 137 -12.92 -6.92 -6.53
C GLU A 137 -14.09 -6.86 -7.51
N ASP A 138 -13.96 -7.44 -8.71
CA ASP A 138 -15.03 -7.50 -9.70
C ASP A 138 -15.64 -6.11 -10.05
N GLY A 139 -14.82 -5.06 -9.98
CA GLY A 139 -15.25 -3.67 -10.18
C GLY A 139 -16.01 -3.05 -9.00
N VAL A 140 -16.12 -3.76 -7.88
CA VAL A 140 -16.79 -3.30 -6.66
C VAL A 140 -15.75 -2.95 -5.60
N GLU A 141 -15.82 -1.72 -5.12
CA GLU A 141 -14.97 -1.22 -4.04
C GLU A 141 -15.67 -1.33 -2.68
N ARG A 142 -14.94 -1.78 -1.65
CA ARG A 142 -15.42 -1.84 -0.26
C ARG A 142 -14.33 -1.46 0.73
N ARG A 143 -14.66 -0.63 1.72
CA ARG A 143 -13.75 -0.30 2.82
C ARG A 143 -13.58 -1.48 3.78
N VAL A 144 -12.33 -1.83 4.11
CA VAL A 144 -11.98 -2.95 4.99
C VAL A 144 -11.23 -2.53 6.25
N TRP A 145 -10.62 -1.34 6.25
CA TRP A 145 -9.91 -0.79 7.39
C TRP A 145 -10.06 0.74 7.42
N ARG A 146 -9.98 1.32 8.61
CA ARG A 146 -10.01 2.78 8.80
C ARG A 146 -9.35 3.21 10.10
N ALA A 147 -8.59 4.29 10.03
CA ALA A 147 -8.23 5.16 11.17
C ALA A 147 -8.74 6.58 10.90
N GLU A 148 -9.21 7.27 11.93
CA GLU A 148 -9.78 8.62 11.85
C GLU A 148 -9.29 9.48 13.00
N GLY A 149 -8.92 10.72 12.67
CA GLY A 149 -8.42 11.70 13.62
C GLY A 149 -6.99 11.42 14.05
N GLN A 150 -6.55 12.12 15.09
CA GLN A 150 -5.20 11.96 15.60
C GLN A 150 -5.01 10.58 16.22
N GLN A 151 -3.99 9.86 15.76
CA GLN A 151 -3.65 8.53 16.27
C GLN A 151 -2.43 8.59 17.20
N SER A 152 -1.31 9.12 16.71
CA SER A 152 -0.03 9.15 17.42
C SER A 152 0.97 10.04 16.67
N SER A 153 1.87 10.67 17.41
CA SER A 153 3.05 11.35 16.85
C SER A 153 4.20 10.38 16.49
N ALA A 154 3.98 9.07 16.65
CA ALA A 154 4.88 8.01 16.25
C ALA A 154 4.20 7.15 15.18
N TRP A 155 5.03 6.49 14.35
CA TRP A 155 4.56 5.50 13.40
C TRP A 155 3.81 4.36 14.12
N LEU A 156 2.64 4.00 13.59
CA LEU A 156 1.81 2.89 14.04
C LEU A 156 1.67 1.87 12.92
N GLN A 157 1.51 0.60 13.30
CA GLN A 157 1.27 -0.47 12.34
C GLN A 157 -0.23 -0.70 12.14
N GLY A 158 -0.68 -0.61 10.89
CA GLY A 158 -1.99 -1.04 10.43
C GLY A 158 -1.91 -2.46 9.90
N THR A 159 -2.95 -3.26 10.17
CA THR A 159 -3.07 -4.62 9.62
C THR A 159 -4.52 -4.92 9.30
N VAL A 160 -4.78 -5.55 8.14
CA VAL A 160 -6.12 -6.02 7.75
C VAL A 160 -6.03 -7.35 7.03
N THR A 161 -6.87 -8.30 7.45
CA THR A 161 -7.01 -9.57 6.74
C THR A 161 -8.01 -9.40 5.60
N ILE A 162 -7.57 -9.72 4.38
CA ILE A 162 -8.37 -9.65 3.16
C ILE A 162 -8.56 -11.07 2.66
N GLN A 163 -9.80 -11.50 2.48
CA GLN A 163 -10.09 -12.73 1.73
C GLN A 163 -9.93 -12.43 0.24
N ALA A 164 -8.73 -12.68 -0.30
CA ALA A 164 -8.42 -12.34 -1.68
C ALA A 164 -8.91 -13.41 -2.66
N LYS A 165 -9.38 -12.93 -3.80
CA LYS A 165 -9.64 -13.67 -5.04
C LYS A 165 -8.63 -13.24 -6.11
N PRO A 166 -8.49 -13.96 -7.23
CA PRO A 166 -7.75 -13.47 -8.39
C PRO A 166 -8.19 -12.05 -8.76
N ASP A 167 -7.24 -11.21 -9.14
CA ASP A 167 -7.44 -9.80 -9.49
C ASP A 167 -7.97 -8.88 -8.36
N THR A 168 -7.92 -9.32 -7.10
CA THR A 168 -8.18 -8.43 -5.96
C THR A 168 -7.12 -7.34 -5.88
N GLN A 169 -7.51 -6.08 -5.72
CA GLN A 169 -6.57 -4.97 -5.46
C GLN A 169 -6.92 -4.27 -4.15
N ALA A 170 -5.91 -3.73 -3.46
CA ALA A 170 -6.08 -2.87 -2.31
C ALA A 170 -5.88 -1.40 -2.70
N ILE A 171 -6.63 -0.51 -2.08
CA ILE A 171 -6.49 0.95 -2.25
C ILE A 171 -6.21 1.56 -0.88
N LEU A 172 -5.08 2.23 -0.73
CA LEU A 172 -4.77 3.05 0.43
C LEU A 172 -5.15 4.49 0.13
N GLU A 173 -6.12 5.02 0.87
CA GLU A 173 -6.69 6.34 0.66
C GLU A 173 -6.46 7.21 1.89
N GLY A 174 -5.73 8.31 1.72
CA GLY A 174 -5.59 9.36 2.71
C GLY A 174 -6.55 10.49 2.41
N ILE A 175 -7.25 11.00 3.42
CA ILE A 175 -8.19 12.11 3.29
C ILE A 175 -7.76 13.23 4.23
N GLN A 176 -7.58 14.42 3.68
CA GLN A 176 -7.32 15.61 4.47
C GLN A 176 -8.53 15.94 5.36
N GLY A 177 -8.28 16.24 6.63
CA GLY A 177 -9.29 16.70 7.58
C GLY A 177 -9.77 18.13 7.33
N ALA A 178 -10.25 18.80 8.38
CA ALA A 178 -10.77 20.16 8.24
C ALA A 178 -9.66 21.23 8.09
N THR A 179 -8.45 20.92 8.54
CA THR A 179 -7.33 21.85 8.62
C THR A 179 -6.09 21.34 7.88
N LYS A 180 -5.09 22.21 7.74
CA LYS A 180 -3.76 21.87 7.19
C LYS A 180 -2.84 21.18 8.21
N LEU A 181 -3.42 20.68 9.30
CA LEU A 181 -2.75 19.84 10.28
C LEU A 181 -3.06 18.35 10.00
N SER A 182 -3.13 17.98 8.71
CA SER A 182 -3.65 16.66 8.28
C SER A 182 -2.63 15.90 7.43
N ASP A 183 -1.33 16.06 7.70
CA ASP A 183 -0.33 15.26 7.00
C ASP A 183 -0.45 13.80 7.46
N ILE A 184 -0.59 12.89 6.48
CA ILE A 184 -0.67 11.45 6.74
C ILE A 184 0.55 10.80 6.11
N GLY A 185 1.33 10.05 6.87
CA GLY A 185 2.45 9.26 6.37
C GLY A 185 2.04 7.79 6.13
N LEU A 186 2.63 7.17 5.10
CA LEU A 186 2.53 5.76 4.77
C LEU A 186 3.91 5.20 4.45
N ASP A 187 4.22 4.03 5.01
CA ASP A 187 5.51 3.36 4.79
C ASP A 187 5.38 1.83 4.94
N ASP A 188 6.40 1.10 4.48
CA ASP A 188 6.61 -0.33 4.74
C ASP A 188 5.36 -1.20 4.52
N ILE A 189 4.77 -1.10 3.33
CA ILE A 189 3.62 -1.91 2.93
C ILE A 189 4.07 -3.35 2.69
N SER A 190 3.31 -4.32 3.18
CA SER A 190 3.55 -5.74 2.98
C SER A 190 2.25 -6.51 2.82
N VAL A 191 2.27 -7.52 1.94
CA VAL A 191 1.17 -8.47 1.76
C VAL A 191 1.74 -9.86 1.97
N ALA A 192 1.21 -10.60 2.93
CA ALA A 192 1.62 -11.97 3.25
C ALA A 192 0.42 -12.91 3.17
N ASP A 193 0.63 -14.16 2.76
CA ASP A 193 -0.41 -15.18 2.82
C ASP A 193 -0.83 -15.48 4.27
N GLY A 194 -2.12 -15.72 4.47
CA GLY A 194 -2.72 -16.04 5.76
C GLY A 194 -3.45 -14.88 6.43
N ASN A 195 -3.90 -15.11 7.66
CA ASN A 195 -4.54 -14.07 8.46
C ASN A 195 -3.50 -13.15 9.09
N CYS A 196 -3.89 -11.90 9.37
CA CYS A 196 -3.10 -11.06 10.25
C CYS A 196 -3.14 -11.59 11.69
N PHE A 197 -1.98 -11.76 12.30
CA PHE A 197 -1.88 -12.08 13.71
C PHE A 197 -1.67 -10.78 14.49
N GLY A 198 -2.74 -10.26 15.11
CA GLY A 198 -2.61 -9.13 16.02
C GLY A 198 -1.75 -9.51 17.23
N LYS A 199 -0.98 -8.56 17.78
CA LYS A 199 -0.42 -8.74 19.13
C LYS A 199 -1.59 -8.96 20.08
N ILE A 200 -1.60 -10.07 20.81
CA ILE A 200 -2.50 -10.26 21.95
C ILE A 200 -2.24 -9.08 22.88
N LYS A 201 -3.27 -8.27 23.13
CA LYS A 201 -3.22 -7.14 24.07
C LYS A 201 -2.96 -7.64 25.48
#